data_AF-A0A8J8G4C4-F1
#
_entry.id   AF-A0A8J8G4C4-F1
#
_cell.length_a   1.000
_cell.length_b   1.000
_cell.length_c   1.000
_cell.angle_alpha   90.00
_cell.angle_beta   90.00
_cell.angle_gamma   90.00
#
_symmetry.space_group_name_H-M   'P 1'
#
loop_
_entity.id
_entity.type
_entity.pdbx_description
1 polymer ?
#
loop_
_entity_poly.entity_id
_entity_poly.type
_entity_poly.pdbx_seq_one_letter_code
_entity_poly.pdbx_strand_id
1 'polypeptide(L)'
;MVNFNPNKLSVKYLHSENLDILSRKYTLTHSDFTGELFLSIGNDYDYKKLNKLYVRFMRDEVLAEWKGKNDKYELHIYTHISGGCILGGAKFRNNIIRSHLPLVFKILKYAERDLIDSNKFLNDASIIVHFKSKRKKYDKIENMGKLSEI
;
A
#
# COMPACT_ATOMS: atom_id res chain seq x y z
N MET A 1 17.68 1.70 -6.56
CA MET A 1 16.25 2.02 -6.32
C MET A 1 15.43 1.16 -7.26
N VAL A 2 14.35 0.52 -6.78
CA VAL A 2 13.43 -0.19 -7.67
C VAL A 2 12.62 0.88 -8.41
N ASN A 3 12.80 0.97 -9.73
CA ASN A 3 12.06 1.92 -10.55
C ASN A 3 10.66 1.38 -10.82
N PHE A 4 9.66 2.24 -10.69
CA PHE A 4 8.28 1.90 -11.05
C PHE A 4 8.19 1.66 -12.57
N ASN A 5 7.66 0.50 -12.95
CA ASN A 5 7.37 0.17 -14.34
C ASN A 5 5.85 -0.08 -14.47
N PRO A 6 5.09 0.82 -15.11
CA PRO A 6 3.64 0.67 -15.30
C PRO A 6 3.26 -0.64 -16.01
N ASN A 7 4.10 -1.14 -16.93
CA ASN A 7 3.82 -2.36 -17.68
C ASN A 7 3.83 -3.64 -16.81
N LYS A 8 4.37 -3.55 -15.59
CA LYS A 8 4.34 -4.64 -14.60
C LYS A 8 3.20 -4.51 -13.59
N LEU A 9 2.41 -3.43 -13.66
CA LEU A 9 1.30 -3.20 -12.75
C LEU A 9 -0.02 -3.66 -13.38
N SER A 10 -0.66 -4.64 -12.74
CA SER A 10 -2.04 -5.03 -13.03
C SER A 10 -2.96 -4.46 -11.96
N VAL A 11 -3.88 -3.58 -12.36
CA VAL A 11 -4.93 -3.03 -11.49
C VAL A 11 -6.23 -3.77 -11.73
N LYS A 12 -6.91 -4.17 -10.65
CA LYS A 12 -8.21 -4.84 -10.70
C LYS A 12 -9.18 -4.21 -9.70
N TYR A 13 -10.37 -3.82 -10.17
CA TYR A 13 -11.47 -3.46 -9.30
C TYR A 13 -12.25 -4.72 -8.87
N LEU A 14 -12.53 -4.84 -7.57
CA LEU A 14 -13.19 -6.04 -7.02
C LEU A 14 -14.70 -6.08 -7.29
N HIS A 15 -15.35 -4.92 -7.42
CA HIS A 15 -16.80 -4.82 -7.62
C HIS A 15 -17.16 -3.72 -8.64
N SER A 16 -16.83 -2.47 -8.33
CA SER A 16 -17.12 -1.28 -9.15
C SER A 16 -15.88 -0.40 -9.23
N GLU A 17 -15.72 0.31 -10.34
CA GLU A 17 -14.69 1.34 -10.51
C GLU A 17 -15.12 2.69 -9.89
N ASN A 18 -16.44 2.91 -9.82
CA ASN A 18 -17.07 4.08 -9.23
C ASN A 18 -17.21 3.89 -7.72
N LEU A 19 -16.09 4.00 -7.02
CA LEU A 19 -16.02 3.99 -5.56
C LEU A 19 -15.77 5.40 -5.02
N ASP A 20 -16.51 5.76 -3.97
CA ASP A 20 -16.23 6.94 -3.17
C ASP A 20 -14.83 6.86 -2.56
N ILE A 21 -14.19 8.02 -2.37
CA ILE A 21 -12.82 8.11 -1.85
C ILE A 21 -12.64 7.29 -0.57
N LEU A 22 -13.52 7.49 0.42
CA LEU A 22 -13.44 6.85 1.74
C LEU A 22 -13.80 5.35 1.73
N SER A 23 -14.43 4.87 0.66
CA SER A 23 -14.76 3.46 0.51
C SER A 23 -13.63 2.67 -0.12
N ARG A 24 -12.63 3.34 -0.73
CA ARG A 24 -11.53 2.68 -1.43
C ARG A 24 -10.53 2.06 -0.45
N LYS A 25 -10.39 0.75 -0.57
CA LYS A 25 -9.33 -0.06 0.03
C LYS A 25 -8.49 -0.73 -1.04
N TYR A 26 -7.20 -0.83 -0.74
CA TYR A 26 -6.17 -1.31 -1.64
C TYR A 26 -5.52 -2.56 -1.08
N THR A 27 -5.30 -3.55 -1.93
CA THR A 27 -4.49 -4.73 -1.62
C THR A 27 -3.43 -4.87 -2.71
N LEU A 28 -2.19 -4.52 -2.37
CA LEU A 28 -1.03 -4.64 -3.25
C LEU A 28 -0.24 -5.89 -2.87
N THR A 29 -0.02 -6.75 -3.85
CA THR A 29 0.83 -7.94 -3.75
C THR A 29 1.78 -8.00 -4.93
N HIS A 30 2.81 -8.83 -4.87
CA HIS A 30 3.77 -8.98 -5.96
C HIS A 30 4.20 -10.42 -6.17
N SER A 31 4.84 -10.66 -7.31
CA SER A 31 5.51 -11.92 -7.64
C SER A 31 7.02 -11.72 -7.58
N ASP A 32 7.70 -12.36 -6.65
CA ASP A 32 9.17 -12.32 -6.56
C ASP A 32 9.85 -12.95 -7.80
N PHE A 33 9.16 -13.85 -8.50
CA PHE A 33 9.69 -14.53 -9.68
C PHE A 33 9.63 -13.65 -10.95
N THR A 34 8.50 -12.97 -11.18
CA THR A 34 8.29 -12.16 -12.41
C THR A 34 8.53 -10.66 -12.18
N GLY A 35 8.50 -10.22 -10.92
CA GLY A 35 8.48 -8.82 -10.52
C GLY A 35 7.16 -8.12 -10.86
N GLU A 36 6.10 -8.86 -11.16
CA GLU A 36 4.77 -8.30 -11.42
C GLU A 36 4.12 -7.80 -10.14
N LEU A 37 3.38 -6.71 -10.28
CA LEU A 37 2.67 -6.01 -9.21
C LEU A 37 1.17 -6.14 -9.47
N PHE A 38 0.42 -6.54 -8.43
CA PHE A 38 -1.01 -6.74 -8.54
C PHE A 38 -1.72 -5.89 -7.48
N LEU A 39 -2.42 -4.86 -7.93
CA LEU A 39 -3.22 -3.98 -7.09
C LEU A 39 -4.70 -4.34 -7.24
N SER A 40 -5.35 -4.69 -6.13
CA SER A 40 -6.82 -4.80 -6.06
C SER A 40 -7.39 -3.55 -5.38
N ILE A 41 -8.45 -2.97 -5.94
CA ILE A 41 -9.18 -1.80 -5.41
C ILE A 41 -10.64 -2.21 -5.15
N GLY A 42 -11.17 -1.92 -3.97
CA GLY A 42 -12.55 -2.29 -3.61
C GLY A 42 -13.05 -1.65 -2.33
N ASN A 43 -14.32 -1.91 -1.98
CA ASN A 43 -14.91 -1.51 -0.69
C ASN A 43 -14.35 -2.29 0.52
N ASP A 44 -13.72 -3.43 0.23
CA ASP A 44 -12.97 -4.19 1.20
C ASP A 44 -11.64 -4.67 0.63
N TYR A 45 -10.75 -5.18 1.48
CA TYR A 45 -9.50 -5.80 1.03
C TYR A 45 -9.77 -7.08 0.22
N ASP A 46 -8.84 -7.42 -0.66
CA ASP A 46 -8.91 -8.66 -1.44
C ASP A 46 -8.56 -9.86 -0.54
N TYR A 47 -9.51 -10.29 0.30
CA TYR A 47 -9.32 -11.44 1.19
C TYR A 47 -9.02 -12.73 0.43
N LYS A 48 -9.43 -12.87 -0.84
CA LYS A 48 -9.07 -14.02 -1.66
C LYS A 48 -7.56 -14.04 -1.91
N LYS A 49 -6.93 -12.89 -2.22
CA LYS A 49 -5.47 -12.78 -2.30
C LYS A 49 -4.79 -12.92 -0.94
N LEU A 50 -5.31 -12.26 0.10
CA LEU A 50 -4.72 -12.31 1.44
C LEU A 50 -4.74 -13.70 2.06
N ASN A 51 -5.72 -14.53 1.71
CA ASN A 51 -5.82 -15.90 2.20
C ASN A 51 -4.88 -16.87 1.49
N LYS A 52 -4.20 -16.47 0.40
CA LYS A 52 -3.19 -17.31 -0.25
C LYS A 52 -2.09 -17.64 0.74
N LEU A 53 -1.75 -18.92 0.82
CA LEU A 53 -0.80 -19.46 1.80
C LEU A 53 0.52 -18.68 1.79
N TYR A 54 1.04 -18.38 0.60
CA TYR A 54 2.24 -17.57 0.41
C TYR A 54 2.17 -16.20 1.09
N VAL A 55 1.11 -15.42 0.84
CA VAL A 55 0.91 -14.08 1.40
C VAL A 55 0.75 -14.14 2.91
N ARG A 56 -0.03 -15.10 3.42
CA ARG A 56 -0.19 -15.32 4.87
C ARG A 56 1.13 -15.64 5.55
N PHE A 57 2.00 -16.39 4.87
CA PHE A 57 3.33 -16.65 5.34
C PHE A 57 4.20 -15.41 5.18
N MET A 58 4.54 -14.97 3.97
CA MET A 58 5.53 -13.91 3.73
C MET A 58 5.16 -12.53 4.26
N ARG A 59 3.86 -12.23 4.41
CA ARG A 59 3.35 -10.95 4.92
C ARG A 59 3.86 -9.72 4.16
N ASP A 60 4.16 -9.92 2.88
CA ASP A 60 4.71 -8.95 1.94
C ASP A 60 3.63 -8.10 1.27
N GLU A 61 2.35 -8.35 1.56
CA GLU A 61 1.26 -7.49 1.15
C GLU A 61 1.41 -6.08 1.72
N VAL A 62 0.93 -5.12 0.93
CA VAL A 62 0.67 -3.76 1.39
C VAL A 62 -0.82 -3.50 1.29
N LEU A 63 -1.42 -3.10 2.40
CA LEU A 63 -2.81 -2.66 2.44
C LEU A 63 -2.83 -1.14 2.50
N ALA A 64 -3.83 -0.52 1.88
CA ALA A 64 -4.06 0.90 2.08
C ALA A 64 -5.55 1.24 2.09
N GLU A 65 -5.89 2.39 2.66
CA GLU A 65 -7.24 2.95 2.62
C GLU A 65 -7.18 4.46 2.75
N TRP A 66 -8.19 5.15 2.23
CA TRP A 66 -8.39 6.56 2.52
C TRP A 66 -9.14 6.73 3.84
N LYS A 67 -8.69 7.68 4.66
CA LYS A 67 -9.43 8.18 5.81
C LYS A 67 -9.60 9.68 5.68
N GLY A 68 -10.62 10.22 6.30
CA GLY A 68 -10.84 11.65 6.26
C GLY A 68 -12.20 12.07 6.77
N LYS A 69 -12.32 13.36 7.06
CA LYS A 69 -13.56 14.04 7.41
C LYS A 69 -13.46 15.50 7.00
N ASN A 70 -14.56 16.09 6.53
CA ASN A 70 -14.65 17.52 6.16
C ASN A 70 -13.50 17.94 5.20
N ASP A 71 -13.36 17.21 4.09
CA ASP A 71 -12.38 17.47 3.02
C ASP A 71 -10.90 17.42 3.41
N LYS A 72 -10.58 16.91 4.62
CA LYS A 72 -9.22 16.53 5.01
C LYS A 72 -9.08 15.03 4.86
N TYR A 73 -8.19 14.62 3.96
CA TYR A 73 -7.94 13.21 3.65
C TYR A 73 -6.52 12.79 4.05
N GLU A 74 -6.39 11.53 4.41
CA GLU A 74 -5.15 10.87 4.76
C GLU A 74 -5.12 9.52 4.04
N LEU A 75 -4.00 9.18 3.41
CA LEU A 75 -3.78 7.87 2.81
C LEU A 75 -3.06 6.99 3.83
N HIS A 76 -3.78 6.04 4.41
CA HIS A 76 -3.24 5.10 5.38
C HIS A 76 -2.69 3.88 4.68
N ILE A 77 -1.44 3.53 4.94
CA ILE A 77 -0.74 2.37 4.37
C ILE A 77 -0.29 1.46 5.50
N TYR A 78 -0.63 0.18 5.43
CA TYR A 78 -0.33 -0.81 6.45
C TYR A 78 0.65 -1.85 5.90
N THR A 79 1.74 -2.06 6.65
CA THR A 79 2.80 -3.01 6.30
C THR A 79 3.19 -3.87 7.50
N HIS A 80 3.67 -5.09 7.26
CA HIS A 80 4.09 -6.01 8.31
C HIS A 80 5.61 -6.12 8.40
N ILE A 81 6.21 -5.60 9.47
CA ILE A 81 7.64 -5.73 9.76
C ILE A 81 7.99 -7.07 10.42
N SER A 82 7.04 -7.66 11.16
CA SER A 82 7.20 -8.99 11.74
C SER A 82 6.15 -9.94 11.15
N GLY A 83 6.56 -10.75 10.19
CA GLY A 83 5.70 -11.71 9.51
C GLY A 83 6.53 -12.47 8.49
N GLY A 84 6.25 -13.77 8.37
CA GLY A 84 6.90 -14.68 7.42
C GLY A 84 8.21 -15.30 7.81
N CYS A 85 8.42 -16.50 7.26
CA CYS A 85 9.67 -17.26 7.31
C CYS A 85 10.75 -16.62 6.41
N ILE A 86 10.85 -15.28 6.40
CA ILE A 86 11.97 -14.63 5.73
C ILE A 86 13.17 -14.76 6.64
N LEU A 87 14.24 -15.37 6.12
CA LEU A 87 15.55 -15.42 6.75
C LEU A 87 16.06 -13.99 6.97
N GLY A 88 15.94 -13.48 8.19
CA GLY A 88 16.38 -12.13 8.55
C GLY A 88 15.61 -11.55 9.74
N GLY A 89 16.31 -10.95 10.70
CA GLY A 89 15.66 -10.30 11.85
C GLY A 89 14.80 -9.10 11.44
N ALA A 90 13.87 -8.68 12.31
CA ALA A 90 12.97 -7.54 12.07
C ALA A 90 13.67 -6.23 11.64
N LYS A 91 14.97 -6.05 11.96
CA LYS A 91 15.80 -4.92 11.48
C LYS A 91 15.97 -4.95 9.96
N PHE A 92 16.32 -6.11 9.42
CA PHE A 92 16.55 -6.29 7.99
C PHE A 92 15.25 -6.09 7.21
N ARG A 93 14.16 -6.71 7.67
CA ARG A 93 12.83 -6.54 7.08
C ARG A 93 12.34 -5.09 7.14
N ASN A 94 12.55 -4.39 8.26
CA ASN A 94 12.26 -2.96 8.35
C ASN A 94 13.00 -2.13 7.29
N ASN A 95 14.27 -2.43 7.03
CA ASN A 95 15.05 -1.71 6.02
C ASN A 95 14.53 -2.01 4.60
N ILE A 96 14.21 -3.26 4.29
CA ILE A 96 13.63 -3.66 3.01
C ILE A 96 12.28 -2.97 2.79
N ILE A 97 11.36 -3.04 3.75
CA ILE A 97 10.04 -2.44 3.58
C ILE A 97 10.16 -0.93 3.36
N ARG A 98 11.01 -0.26 4.13
CA ARG A 98 11.26 1.18 3.97
C ARG A 98 11.85 1.54 2.61
N SER A 99 12.73 0.71 2.05
CA SER A 99 13.27 0.97 0.71
C SER A 99 12.24 0.77 -0.42
N HIS A 100 11.16 0.02 -0.17
CA HIS A 100 10.07 -0.22 -1.13
C HIS A 100 8.91 0.77 -1.01
N LEU A 101 8.76 1.49 0.12
CA LEU A 101 7.67 2.45 0.30
C LEU A 101 7.57 3.51 -0.82
N PRO A 102 8.67 4.11 -1.32
CA PRO A 102 8.56 5.06 -2.44
C PRO A 102 7.92 4.45 -3.70
N LEU A 103 8.15 3.16 -3.96
CA LEU A 103 7.49 2.45 -5.06
C LEU A 103 5.99 2.26 -4.79
N VAL A 104 5.62 1.89 -3.57
CA VAL A 104 4.21 1.76 -3.15
C VAL A 104 3.46 3.08 -3.37
N PHE A 105 4.04 4.20 -2.93
CA PHE A 105 3.41 5.52 -3.08
C PHE A 105 3.17 5.87 -4.55
N LYS A 106 4.16 5.61 -5.41
CA LYS A 106 4.04 5.81 -6.86
C LYS A 106 2.97 4.92 -7.48
N ILE A 107 2.87 3.65 -7.07
CA ILE A 107 1.84 2.72 -7.56
C ILE A 107 0.44 3.23 -7.22
N LEU A 108 0.21 3.61 -5.95
CA LEU A 108 -1.10 4.10 -5.52
C LEU A 108 -1.46 5.41 -6.21
N LYS A 109 -0.53 6.36 -6.30
CA LYS A 109 -0.72 7.64 -7.01
C LYS A 109 -1.00 7.42 -8.50
N TYR A 110 -0.28 6.51 -9.16
CA TYR A 110 -0.49 6.19 -10.56
C TYR A 110 -1.83 5.51 -10.83
N ALA A 111 -2.23 4.58 -9.96
CA ALA A 111 -3.49 3.85 -10.06
C ALA A 111 -4.72 4.76 -9.85
N GLU A 112 -4.59 5.80 -9.02
CA GLU A 112 -5.65 6.75 -8.68
C GLU A 112 -5.50 8.10 -9.39
N ARG A 113 -4.71 8.18 -10.46
CA ARG A 113 -4.44 9.46 -11.15
C ARG A 113 -5.72 10.17 -11.58
N ASP A 114 -6.71 9.45 -12.11
CA ASP A 114 -7.97 10.04 -12.59
C ASP A 114 -8.83 10.56 -11.42
N LEU A 115 -8.81 9.84 -10.27
CA LEU A 115 -9.46 10.27 -9.03
C LEU A 115 -8.80 11.54 -8.48
N ILE A 116 -7.47 11.56 -8.42
CA ILE A 116 -6.67 12.69 -7.94
C ILE A 116 -6.83 13.90 -8.87
N ASP A 117 -6.91 13.67 -10.18
CA ASP A 117 -7.12 14.73 -11.16
C ASP A 117 -8.51 15.37 -11.05
N SER A 118 -9.52 14.58 -10.73
CA SER A 118 -10.88 15.06 -10.47
C SER A 118 -11.02 15.71 -9.08
N ASN A 119 -10.16 15.34 -8.13
CA ASN A 119 -10.23 15.76 -6.73
C ASN A 119 -8.88 16.30 -6.26
N LYS A 120 -8.49 17.48 -6.77
CA LYS A 120 -7.15 18.03 -6.56
C LYS A 120 -6.76 18.22 -5.08
N PHE A 121 -7.73 18.37 -4.17
CA PHE A 121 -7.49 18.42 -2.72
C PHE A 121 -6.81 17.15 -2.16
N LEU A 122 -6.90 16.00 -2.85
CA LEU A 122 -6.20 14.78 -2.46
C LEU A 122 -4.67 14.91 -2.54
N ASN A 123 -4.14 15.87 -3.30
CA ASN A 123 -2.70 16.15 -3.33
C ASN A 123 -2.17 16.64 -1.98
N ASP A 124 -3.02 17.27 -1.17
CA ASP A 124 -2.67 17.72 0.18
C ASP A 124 -2.79 16.63 1.25
N ALA A 125 -3.26 15.44 0.87
CA ALA A 125 -3.43 14.34 1.81
C ALA A 125 -2.10 13.87 2.37
N SER A 126 -2.04 13.68 3.69
CA SER A 126 -0.87 13.08 4.35
C SER A 126 -0.81 11.57 4.09
N ILE A 127 0.39 11.06 3.88
CA ILE A 127 0.64 9.62 3.76
C ILE A 127 1.06 9.10 5.13
N ILE A 128 0.22 8.27 5.74
CA ILE A 128 0.43 7.72 7.08
C ILE A 128 0.77 6.23 6.95
N VAL A 129 2.00 5.86 7.30
CA VAL A 129 2.46 4.46 7.23
C VAL A 129 2.43 3.82 8.61
N HIS A 130 1.71 2.70 8.71
CA HIS A 130 1.59 1.84 9.88
C HIS A 130 2.52 0.65 9.70
N PHE A 131 3.64 0.67 10.43
CA PHE A 131 4.58 -0.44 10.52
C PHE A 131 4.16 -1.36 11.66
N LYS A 132 3.53 -2.49 11.37
CA LYS A 132 3.11 -3.44 12.40
C LYS A 132 4.25 -4.39 12.76
N SER A 133 4.60 -4.46 14.05
CA SER A 133 5.63 -5.39 14.53
C SER A 133 5.36 -5.96 15.91
N LYS A 134 5.74 -7.23 16.14
CA LYS A 134 5.83 -7.82 17.49
C LYS A 134 6.92 -7.16 18.34
N ARG A 135 7.92 -6.52 17.71
CA ARG A 135 8.98 -5.81 18.42
C ARG A 135 8.62 -4.33 18.51
N LYS A 136 8.34 -3.83 19.72
CA LYS A 136 7.92 -2.44 19.99
C LYS A 136 8.75 -1.39 19.25
N LYS A 137 10.07 -1.58 19.12
CA LYS A 137 10.95 -0.65 18.38
C LYS A 137 10.63 -0.44 16.89
N TYR A 138 9.89 -1.37 16.27
CA TYR A 138 9.48 -1.32 14.87
C TYR A 138 7.96 -1.23 14.71
N ASP A 139 7.21 -1.20 15.82
CA ASP A 139 5.76 -1.02 15.83
C ASP A 139 5.49 0.48 15.90
N LYS A 140 5.32 1.12 14.73
CA LYS A 140 5.32 2.59 14.61
C LYS A 140 4.30 3.06 13.59
N ILE A 141 3.81 4.27 13.82
CA ILE A 141 3.03 5.03 12.85
C ILE A 141 3.85 6.27 12.51
N GLU A 142 4.07 6.52 11.23
CA GLU A 142 4.92 7.60 10.74
C GLU A 142 4.19 8.36 9.62
N ASN A 143 4.25 9.70 9.68
CA ASN A 143 3.84 10.56 8.57
C ASN A 143 5.01 10.63 7.58
N MET A 144 4.75 10.27 6.32
CA MET A 144 5.74 10.20 5.25
C MET A 144 5.71 11.40 4.31
N GLY A 145 5.00 12.46 4.68
CA GLY A 145 4.80 13.64 3.85
C GLY A 145 3.45 13.64 3.16
N LYS A 146 3.32 14.52 2.16
CA LYS A 146 2.09 14.69 1.38
C LYS A 146 2.11 13.90 0.09
N LEU A 147 0.94 13.59 -0.46
CA LEU A 147 0.83 12.94 -1.76
C LEU A 147 1.42 13.77 -2.92
N SER A 148 1.40 15.10 -2.80
CA SER A 148 2.04 16.03 -3.75
C SER A 148 3.56 15.90 -3.81
N GLU A 149 4.20 15.36 -2.77
CA GLU A 149 5.67 15.24 -2.65
C GLU A 149 6.22 13.94 -3.25
N ILE A 150 5.33 13.04 -3.69
CA ILE A 150 5.64 11.74 -4.33
C ILE A 150 5.91 11.90 -5.82
#